data_AF-I4FZ98-F1
#
_entry.id   AF-I4FZ98-F1
#
_cell.length_a   1.000
_cell.length_b   1.000
_cell.length_c   1.000
_cell.angle_alpha   90.00
_cell.angle_beta   90.00
_cell.angle_gamma   90.00
#
_symmetry.space_group_name_H-M   'P 1'
#
loop_
_entity.id
_entity.type
_entity.pdbx_description
1 polymer ?
#
loop_
_entity_poly.entity_id
_entity_poly.type
_entity_poly.pdbx_seq_one_letter_code
_entity_poly.pdbx_strand_id
1 'polypeptide(L)' 'MYLLLEVASGKFPVYFVAVYVVGFLAAVTIGSIAWYNSKRPVGWEDAQRPDIIPEVKTDVNSDSQS' A
#
# COMPACT_ATOMS: atom_id res chain seq x y z
N MET A 1 2.19 28.85 -15.18
CA MET A 1 0.71 28.93 -15.11
C MET A 1 0.05 28.52 -16.43
N TYR A 2 0.58 27.50 -17.13
CA TYR A 2 0.01 27.01 -18.40
C TYR A 2 -1.07 25.95 -18.17
N LEU A 3 -0.82 25.04 -17.22
CA LEU A 3 -1.73 23.96 -16.82
C LEU A 3 -3.10 24.46 -16.32
N LEU A 4 -3.10 25.53 -15.52
CA LEU A 4 -4.35 26.10 -14.97
C LEU A 4 -5.19 26.81 -16.05
N LEU A 5 -4.54 27.42 -17.05
CA LEU A 5 -5.20 28.07 -18.18
C LEU A 5 -5.81 27.04 -19.15
N GLU A 6 -5.14 25.91 -19.37
CA GLU A 6 -5.64 24.83 -20.24
C GLU A 6 -6.85 24.10 -19.61
N VAL A 7 -6.81 23.82 -18.30
CA VAL A 7 -7.98 23.30 -17.55
C VAL A 7 -9.16 24.27 -17.58
N ALA A 8 -8.92 25.58 -17.43
CA ALA A 8 -9.97 26.60 -17.52
C ALA A 8 -10.59 26.72 -18.92
N SER A 9 -9.88 26.31 -19.98
CA SER A 9 -10.39 26.26 -21.35
C SER A 9 -11.25 25.02 -21.67
N GLY A 10 -11.49 24.14 -20.69
CA GLY A 10 -12.31 22.93 -20.85
C GLY A 10 -11.60 21.77 -21.55
N LYS A 11 -10.31 21.90 -21.89
CA LYS A 11 -9.53 20.82 -22.51
C LYS A 11 -8.82 20.00 -21.43
N PHE A 12 -9.22 18.74 -21.29
CA PHE A 12 -8.63 17.83 -20.31
C PHE A 12 -7.18 17.47 -20.68
N PRO A 13 -6.20 17.65 -19.78
CA PRO A 13 -4.78 17.44 -20.08
C PRO A 13 -4.39 15.96 -20.03
N VAL A 14 -4.85 15.18 -21.03
CA VAL A 14 -4.71 13.71 -21.09
C VAL A 14 -3.26 13.24 -20.88
N TYR A 15 -2.30 13.86 -21.55
CA TYR A 15 -0.90 13.44 -21.48
C TYR A 15 -0.28 13.64 -20.08
N PHE A 16 -0.61 14.74 -19.41
CA PHE A 16 -0.14 15.01 -18.06
C PHE A 16 -0.65 13.95 -17.08
N VAL A 17 -1.95 13.66 -17.13
CA VAL A 17 -2.57 12.64 -16.29
C VAL A 17 -2.02 11.25 -16.62
N ALA A 18 -1.83 10.93 -17.90
CA ALA A 18 -1.27 9.65 -18.32
C ALA A 18 0.13 9.40 -17.74
N VAL A 19 1.04 10.38 -17.84
CA VAL A 19 2.38 10.28 -17.24
C VAL A 19 2.30 10.12 -15.73
N TYR A 20 1.40 10.87 -15.07
CA TYR A 20 1.23 10.79 -13.62
C TYR A 20 0.74 9.41 -13.16
N VAL A 21 -0.26 8.86 -13.85
CA VAL A 21 -0.80 7.52 -13.55
C VAL A 21 0.24 6.44 -13.78
N VAL A 22 0.95 6.48 -14.91
CA VAL A 22 2.01 5.51 -15.22
C VAL A 22 3.15 5.60 -14.21
N GLY A 23 3.60 6.82 -13.88
CA GLY A 23 4.65 7.05 -12.88
C GLY A 23 4.22 6.59 -11.49
N PHE A 24 2.98 6.84 -11.09
CA PHE A 24 2.43 6.37 -9.82
C PHE A 24 2.39 4.84 -9.75
N LEU A 25 1.91 4.17 -10.80
CA LEU A 25 1.92 2.70 -10.88
C LEU A 25 3.33 2.13 -10.79
N ALA A 26 4.30 2.74 -11.49
CA ALA A 26 5.70 2.35 -11.39
C ALA A 26 6.24 2.53 -9.96
N ALA A 27 5.94 3.65 -9.31
CA ALA A 27 6.38 3.92 -7.95
C ALA A 27 5.76 2.95 -6.92
N VAL A 28 4.45 2.69 -7.01
CA VAL A 28 3.74 1.78 -6.10
C VAL A 28 4.19 0.34 -6.29
N THR A 29 4.37 -0.11 -7.53
CA THR A 29 4.83 -1.49 -7.81
C THR A 29 6.25 -1.71 -7.28
N ILE A 30 7.19 -0.83 -7.62
CA ILE A 30 8.58 -0.92 -7.14
C ILE A 30 8.64 -0.77 -5.62
N GLY A 31 7.91 0.21 -5.06
CA GLY A 31 7.85 0.45 -3.62
C GLY A 31 7.28 -0.74 -2.85
N SER A 32 6.23 -1.38 -3.37
CA SER A 32 5.62 -2.57 -2.76
C SER A 32 6.60 -3.74 -2.76
N ILE A 33 7.24 -4.02 -3.91
CA ILE A 33 8.26 -5.08 -4.01
C ILE A 33 9.43 -4.81 -3.07
N ALA A 34 9.90 -3.55 -3.02
CA ALA A 34 10.98 -3.14 -2.13
C ALA A 34 10.59 -3.29 -0.65
N TRP A 35 9.34 -2.96 -0.29
CA TRP A 35 8.84 -3.12 1.08
C TRP A 35 8.77 -4.59 1.50
N TYR A 36 8.26 -5.48 0.64
CA TYR A 36 8.21 -6.91 0.93
C TYR A 36 9.59 -7.59 0.96
N ASN A 37 10.55 -7.12 0.16
CA ASN A 37 11.93 -7.61 0.19
C ASN A 37 12.80 -6.95 1.26
N SER A 38 12.32 -5.87 1.88
CA SER A 38 13.01 -5.27 3.02
C SER A 38 12.99 -6.28 4.16
N LYS A 39 14.17 -6.73 4.59
CA LYS A 39 14.28 -7.58 5.76
C LYS A 39 13.55 -6.91 6.93
N ARG A 40 12.89 -7.74 7.75
CA ARG A 40 12.39 -7.30 9.06
C ARG A 40 13.59 -6.70 9.81
N PRO A 41 13.40 -5.58 10.54
CA PRO A 41 14.51 -5.00 11.29
C PRO A 41 15.08 -6.05 12.24
N VAL A 42 16.42 -6.14 12.27
CA VAL A 42 17.14 -7.16 13.03
C VAL A 42 16.66 -7.19 14.48
N GLY A 43 16.20 -8.35 14.95
CA GLY A 43 15.67 -8.53 16.31
C GLY A 43 14.15 -8.48 16.42
N TRP A 44 13.41 -8.36 15.31
CA TRP A 44 11.96 -8.61 15.26
C TRP A 44 11.60 -10.09 15.13
N GLU A 45 12.57 -10.94 14.80
CA GLU A 45 12.41 -12.39 14.67
C GLU A 45 12.15 -13.07 16.02
N ASP A 46 12.80 -12.58 17.08
CA ASP A 46 12.71 -13.12 18.45
C ASP A 46 12.01 -12.14 19.43
N ALA A 47 11.38 -11.08 18.90
CA ALA A 47 10.71 -10.08 19.73
C ALA A 47 9.50 -10.71 20.43
N GLN A 48 9.58 -10.88 21.75
CA GLN A 48 8.42 -11.27 22.55
C GLN A 48 7.32 -10.22 22.40
N ARG A 49 6.10 -10.72 22.17
CA ARG A 49 4.90 -9.89 22.16
C ARG A 49 4.75 -9.22 23.53
N PRO A 50 4.61 -7.89 23.59
CA PRO A 50 4.36 -7.18 24.84
C PRO A 50 3.09 -7.65 25.55
N ASP A 51 3.14 -7.77 26.88
CA ASP A 51 2.02 -8.22 27.72
C ASP A 51 0.79 -7.28 27.67
N ILE A 52 0.96 -6.04 27.21
CA ILE A 52 -0.12 -5.05 27.07
C ILE A 52 -1.14 -5.41 25.98
N ILE A 53 -0.78 -6.32 25.06
CA ILE A 53 -1.62 -6.62 23.90
C ILE A 53 -2.48 -7.85 24.24
N PRO A 54 -3.81 -7.68 24.45
CA PRO A 54 -4.69 -8.78 24.78
C PRO A 54 -4.76 -9.81 23.64
N GLU A 55 -4.75 -11.08 24.01
CA GLU A 55 -4.85 -12.19 23.06
C GLU A 55 -6.22 -12.17 22.36
N VAL A 56 -6.21 -12.17 21.02
CA VAL A 56 -7.44 -12.28 20.24
C VAL A 56 -7.76 -13.76 20.10
N LYS A 57 -8.81 -14.21 20.80
CA LYS A 57 -9.38 -15.54 20.57
C LYS A 57 -10.13 -15.51 19.23
N THR A 58 -9.58 -16.13 18.19
CA THR A 58 -10.34 -16.42 16.98
C THR A 58 -11.23 -17.63 17.24
N ASP A 59 -12.49 -17.37 17.58
CA ASP A 59 -13.54 -18.39 17.55
C ASP A 59 -13.93 -18.66 16.07
N VAL A 60 -13.06 -19.34 15.33
CA VAL A 60 -13.37 -19.90 14.01
C VAL A 60 -12.90 -21.35 13.98
N ASN A 61 -13.57 -22.19 14.78
CA ASN A 61 -13.72 -23.60 14.45
C ASN A 61 -15.02 -24.15 15.02
N SER A 62 -16.09 -23.93 14.28
CA SER A 62 -17.34 -24.68 14.40
C SER A 62 -18.01 -24.63 13.03
N ASP A 63 -17.59 -25.52 12.11
CA ASP A 63 -18.37 -26.06 10.99
C ASP A 63 -17.52 -26.99 10.10
N SER A 64 -16.94 -28.05 10.68
CA SER A 64 -16.42 -29.19 9.90
C SER A 64 -16.40 -30.50 10.70
N GLN A 65 -17.55 -30.83 11.31
CA GLN A 65 -17.91 -32.22 11.63
C GLN A 65 -19.37 -32.47 11.27
N SER A 66 -19.60 -32.97 10.05
CA SER A 66 -20.71 -33.89 9.71
C SER A 66 -20.43 -34.54 8.37
#